data_AF-A0A177DL44-F1
#
_entry.id   AF-A0A177DL44-F1
#
_cell.length_a   1.000
_cell.length_b   1.000
_cell.length_c   1.000
_cell.angle_alpha   90.00
_cell.angle_beta   90.00
_cell.angle_gamma   90.00
#
_symmetry.space_group_name_H-M   'P 1'
#
loop_
_entity.id
_entity.type
_entity.pdbx_description
1 polymer ?
#
loop_
_entity_poly.entity_id
_entity_poly.type
_entity_poly.pdbx_seq_one_letter_code
_entity_poly.pdbx_strand_id
1 'polypeptide(L)'
;MADFDGASQNFLTWLKQSGAEISPKINLEDLRNKDAGRGVVATQNIAEHELLFRIPRASILSVENSILSTEIPASTFALLGPWLSLILVMLYEYHNGSASNWAPYFAVLPTDFNTLMFWSDDELAELQASAVVNKIGKEGADEVFTEQLLPVIEEFADIIFSGDERAKDKAKEMRSPQNLELMHKMGSLIMAYAFDVEPATPSKDVDDEGFAEEEEDAALPKGMVPLADMLNADADRCNARLFYEKDCLEMKALSPITAGDEIFNDYGSLPRSDLLRRYGYVTDNYAQYDVVEIPAELVTDILTKEGVWHADRLEYLDEQEVIDTGYDIAASTPYTLQESLSPELVVLVESMLPPAEEFERLASKGRLPKPEKTTSQGAELLLQIVQARIAQYATTLEQDLQTFGEVPPAGTASPKQRRFAMAKAVRIGEKQLLTKTKDALAEKIARDGGAAMAKRQRVVDEEGDVEMGGMGKKHRA
;
A
#
# COMPACT_ATOMS: atom_id res chain seq x y z
N MET A 1 -28.77 21.04 -5.50
CA MET A 1 -27.99 20.06 -4.73
C MET A 1 -28.31 20.27 -3.27
N ALA A 2 -28.49 19.20 -2.51
CA ALA A 2 -28.53 19.29 -1.07
C ALA A 2 -27.15 19.78 -0.56
N ASP A 3 -27.12 20.44 0.60
CA ASP A 3 -25.86 20.66 1.31
C ASP A 3 -25.28 19.32 1.81
N PHE A 4 -24.07 19.35 2.37
CA PHE A 4 -23.33 18.15 2.76
C PHE A 4 -24.15 17.21 3.66
N ASP A 5 -24.89 17.77 4.62
CA ASP A 5 -25.75 17.05 5.56
C ASP A 5 -27.03 16.54 4.90
N GLY A 6 -27.67 17.35 4.05
CA GLY A 6 -28.83 16.93 3.29
C GLY A 6 -28.52 15.77 2.32
N ALA A 7 -27.34 15.75 1.72
CA ALA A 7 -26.87 14.62 0.92
C ALA A 7 -26.70 13.35 1.79
N SER A 8 -26.08 13.46 2.96
CA SER A 8 -25.94 12.36 3.92
C SER A 8 -27.30 11.79 4.36
N GLN A 9 -28.27 12.65 4.64
CA GLN A 9 -29.61 12.21 5.05
C GLN A 9 -30.37 11.52 3.90
N ASN A 10 -30.27 12.04 2.67
CA ASN A 10 -30.87 11.40 1.49
C ASN A 10 -30.26 10.02 1.23
N PHE A 11 -28.93 9.92 1.34
CA PHE A 11 -28.20 8.66 1.23
C PHE A 11 -28.66 7.63 2.28
N LEU A 12 -28.69 7.99 3.57
CA LEU A 12 -29.14 7.07 4.63
C LEU A 12 -30.61 6.66 4.47
N THR A 13 -31.45 7.56 3.95
CA THR A 13 -32.86 7.27 3.68
C THR A 13 -33.00 6.24 2.56
N TRP A 14 -32.28 6.45 1.45
CA TRP A 14 -32.20 5.49 0.35
C TRP A 14 -31.67 4.13 0.82
N LEU A 15 -30.57 4.12 1.58
CA LEU A 15 -29.93 2.88 2.02
C LEU A 15 -30.87 2.03 2.90
N LYS A 16 -31.63 2.67 3.80
CA LYS A 16 -32.68 2.00 4.59
C LYS A 16 -33.82 1.48 3.72
N GLN A 17 -34.24 2.23 2.70
CA GLN A 17 -35.27 1.78 1.74
C GLN A 17 -34.79 0.59 0.90
N SER A 18 -33.50 0.50 0.63
CA SER A 18 -32.84 -0.64 -0.03
C SER A 18 -32.67 -1.86 0.87
N GLY A 19 -33.13 -1.80 2.13
CA GLY A 19 -33.17 -2.93 3.07
C GLY A 19 -32.04 -2.96 4.09
N ALA A 20 -31.20 -1.93 4.17
CA ALA A 20 -30.15 -1.87 5.18
C ALA A 20 -30.71 -1.66 6.60
N GLU A 21 -30.12 -2.38 7.56
CA GLU A 21 -30.36 -2.19 8.98
C GLU A 21 -29.22 -1.35 9.56
N ILE A 22 -29.51 -0.22 10.18
CA ILE A 22 -28.50 0.69 10.73
C ILE A 22 -28.81 0.89 12.21
N SER A 23 -27.83 0.61 13.08
CA SER A 23 -27.98 0.77 14.53
C SER A 23 -28.35 2.22 14.88
N PRO A 24 -29.29 2.45 15.82
CA PRO A 24 -29.59 3.80 16.30
C PRO A 24 -28.46 4.40 17.15
N LYS A 25 -27.44 3.60 17.50
CA LYS A 25 -26.26 4.02 18.26
C LYS A 25 -25.15 4.61 17.40
N ILE A 26 -25.34 4.75 16.09
CA ILE A 26 -24.34 5.33 15.19
C ILE A 26 -24.98 6.43 14.35
N ASN A 27 -24.17 7.40 13.93
CA ASN A 27 -24.57 8.44 13.00
C ASN A 27 -23.46 8.71 11.97
N LEU A 28 -23.87 9.12 10.77
CA LEU A 28 -22.94 9.63 9.75
C LEU A 28 -22.77 11.14 9.96
N GLU A 29 -21.55 11.57 10.25
CA GLU A 29 -21.20 12.93 10.66
C GLU A 29 -20.28 13.62 9.64
N ASP A 30 -20.33 14.95 9.63
CA ASP A 30 -19.35 15.79 8.93
C ASP A 30 -18.11 16.02 9.79
N LEU A 31 -17.02 15.35 9.43
CA LEU A 31 -15.72 15.42 10.09
C LEU A 31 -14.70 16.23 9.30
N ARG A 32 -15.14 17.09 8.38
CA ARG A 32 -14.24 18.00 7.64
C ARG A 32 -13.46 18.96 8.56
N ASN A 33 -13.98 19.23 9.76
CA ASN A 33 -13.25 19.99 10.80
C ASN A 33 -12.02 19.24 11.37
N LYS A 34 -11.89 17.94 11.08
CA LYS A 34 -10.77 17.06 11.44
C LYS A 34 -10.12 16.42 10.21
N ASP A 35 -10.31 17.02 9.03
CA ASP A 35 -9.73 16.55 7.75
C ASP A 35 -10.17 15.16 7.27
N ALA A 36 -11.27 14.62 7.79
CA ALA A 36 -11.69 13.24 7.55
C ALA A 36 -13.02 13.10 6.76
N GLY A 37 -13.48 14.17 6.10
CA GLY A 37 -14.66 14.11 5.23
C GLY A 37 -15.93 13.68 5.97
N ARG A 38 -16.59 12.61 5.52
CA ARG A 38 -17.67 11.93 6.25
C ARG A 38 -17.06 10.86 7.14
N GLY A 39 -17.61 10.65 8.33
CA GLY A 39 -17.24 9.54 9.19
C GLY A 39 -18.42 9.03 10.00
N VAL A 40 -18.30 7.83 10.55
CA VAL A 40 -19.33 7.23 11.39
C VAL A 40 -18.95 7.39 12.86
N VAL A 41 -19.85 7.94 13.68
CA VAL A 41 -19.62 8.24 15.09
C VAL A 41 -20.64 7.51 15.96
N ALA A 42 -20.19 6.97 17.09
CA ALA A 42 -21.07 6.38 18.09
C ALA A 42 -21.86 7.47 18.82
N THR A 43 -23.19 7.38 18.84
CA THR A 43 -24.08 8.26 19.60
C THR A 43 -24.35 7.76 21.02
N GLN A 44 -24.06 6.48 21.27
CA GLN A 44 -24.20 5.79 22.55
C GLN A 44 -23.05 4.79 22.70
N ASN A 45 -22.83 4.28 23.92
CA ASN A 45 -21.83 3.23 24.12
C ASN A 45 -22.23 1.95 23.37
N ILE A 46 -21.26 1.37 22.68
CA ILE A 46 -21.38 0.16 21.86
C ILE A 46 -20.53 -0.92 22.50
N ALA A 47 -21.11 -2.11 22.70
CA ALA A 47 -20.39 -3.25 23.24
C ALA A 47 -19.50 -3.91 22.17
N GLU A 48 -18.49 -4.64 22.62
CA GLU A 48 -17.72 -5.54 21.74
C GLU A 48 -18.65 -6.51 21.00
N HIS A 49 -18.38 -6.74 19.71
CA HIS A 49 -19.16 -7.57 18.78
C HIS A 49 -20.60 -7.10 18.52
N GLU A 50 -21.00 -5.93 19.02
CA GLU A 50 -22.31 -5.37 18.72
C GLU A 50 -22.42 -5.01 17.22
N LEU A 51 -23.57 -5.33 16.63
CA LEU A 51 -23.87 -5.03 15.23
C LEU A 51 -24.04 -3.52 15.05
N LEU A 52 -23.24 -2.95 14.15
CA LEU A 52 -23.30 -1.53 13.78
C LEU A 52 -24.30 -1.30 12.66
N PHE A 53 -24.21 -2.10 11.59
CA PHE A 53 -25.16 -2.09 10.48
C PHE A 53 -25.04 -3.36 9.64
N ARG A 54 -26.08 -3.63 8.85
CA ARG A 54 -26.19 -4.75 7.93
C ARG A 54 -26.58 -4.23 6.54
N ILE A 55 -25.76 -4.52 5.54
CA ILE A 55 -25.94 -4.09 4.15
C ILE A 55 -26.36 -5.29 3.30
N PRO A 56 -27.56 -5.29 2.69
CA PRO A 56 -27.96 -6.36 1.79
C PRO A 56 -27.02 -6.44 0.59
N ARG A 57 -26.68 -7.66 0.13
CA ARG A 57 -25.80 -7.83 -1.04
C ARG A 57 -26.28 -7.07 -2.27
N ALA A 58 -27.60 -7.03 -2.50
CA ALA A 58 -28.22 -6.30 -3.62
C ALA A 58 -28.03 -4.77 -3.57
N SER A 59 -27.64 -4.19 -2.43
CA SER A 59 -27.37 -2.76 -2.30
C SER A 59 -25.94 -2.38 -2.73
N ILE A 60 -25.03 -3.35 -2.82
CA ILE A 60 -23.62 -3.12 -3.20
C ILE A 60 -23.57 -2.66 -4.66
N LEU A 61 -22.80 -1.62 -4.94
CA LEU A 61 -22.51 -1.25 -6.34
C LEU A 61 -21.42 -2.19 -6.86
N SER A 62 -21.82 -3.14 -7.68
CA SER A 62 -20.97 -4.22 -8.22
C SER A 62 -21.44 -4.62 -9.62
N VAL A 63 -20.63 -5.41 -10.31
CA VAL A 63 -21.00 -6.01 -11.60
C VAL A 63 -22.28 -6.84 -11.45
N GLU A 64 -22.33 -7.74 -10.46
CA GLU A 64 -23.45 -8.64 -10.21
C GLU A 64 -24.79 -7.91 -10.07
N ASN A 65 -24.80 -6.75 -9.40
CA ASN A 65 -26.03 -6.00 -9.14
C ASN A 65 -26.39 -5.02 -10.27
N SER A 66 -25.50 -4.78 -11.23
CA SER A 66 -25.76 -3.90 -12.36
C SER A 66 -26.55 -4.62 -13.46
N ILE A 67 -27.44 -3.90 -14.13
CA ILE A 67 -28.14 -4.39 -15.33
C ILE A 67 -27.17 -4.82 -16.45
N LEU A 68 -25.95 -4.26 -16.47
CA LEU A 68 -24.95 -4.65 -17.46
C LEU A 68 -24.55 -6.13 -17.35
N SER A 69 -24.67 -6.76 -16.17
CA SER A 69 -24.38 -8.19 -16.00
C SER A 69 -25.30 -9.11 -16.80
N THR A 70 -26.51 -8.65 -17.12
CA THR A 70 -27.49 -9.42 -17.91
C THR A 70 -27.54 -8.99 -19.38
N GLU A 71 -27.11 -7.75 -19.67
CA GLU A 71 -27.18 -7.17 -21.02
C GLU A 71 -25.86 -7.31 -21.80
N ILE A 72 -24.72 -7.50 -21.13
CA ILE A 72 -23.40 -7.69 -21.72
C ILE A 72 -22.90 -9.12 -21.41
N PRO A 73 -22.20 -9.81 -22.35
CA PRO A 73 -21.68 -11.15 -22.11
C PRO A 73 -20.74 -11.22 -20.90
N ALA A 74 -20.90 -12.26 -20.07
CA ALA A 74 -20.03 -12.51 -18.91
C ALA A 74 -18.53 -12.59 -19.27
N SER A 75 -18.20 -13.10 -20.46
CA SER A 75 -16.82 -13.15 -20.98
C SER A 75 -16.18 -11.78 -21.12
N THR A 76 -16.97 -10.72 -21.34
CA THR A 76 -16.47 -9.34 -21.43
C THR A 76 -15.95 -8.87 -20.06
N PHE A 77 -16.68 -9.17 -18.98
CA PHE A 77 -16.23 -8.84 -17.62
C PHE A 77 -15.03 -9.69 -17.18
N ALA A 78 -14.99 -10.97 -17.59
CA ALA A 78 -13.82 -11.83 -17.36
C ALA A 78 -12.57 -11.26 -18.03
N LEU A 79 -12.68 -10.76 -19.28
CA LEU A 79 -11.58 -10.11 -19.99
C LEU A 79 -11.12 -8.81 -19.34
N LEU A 80 -12.07 -7.98 -18.88
CA LEU A 80 -11.77 -6.71 -18.20
C LEU A 80 -11.17 -6.90 -16.79
N GLY A 81 -11.39 -8.06 -16.18
CA GLY A 81 -11.05 -8.32 -14.79
C GLY A 81 -11.86 -7.48 -13.80
N PRO A 82 -11.68 -7.69 -12.48
CA PRO A 82 -12.54 -7.08 -11.45
C PRO A 82 -12.50 -5.55 -11.43
N TRP A 83 -11.33 -4.95 -11.66
CA TRP A 83 -11.14 -3.51 -11.55
C TRP A 83 -11.82 -2.74 -12.67
N LEU A 84 -11.53 -3.06 -13.94
CA LEU A 84 -12.13 -2.35 -15.08
C LEU A 84 -13.62 -2.65 -15.21
N SER A 85 -14.04 -3.86 -14.83
CA SER A 85 -15.46 -4.22 -14.78
C SER A 85 -16.25 -3.33 -13.83
N LEU A 86 -15.70 -3.06 -12.64
CA LEU A 86 -16.34 -2.13 -11.70
C LEU A 86 -16.28 -0.68 -12.21
N ILE A 87 -15.20 -0.24 -12.85
CA ILE A 87 -15.14 1.09 -13.50
C ILE A 87 -16.25 1.22 -14.55
N LEU A 88 -16.44 0.22 -15.41
CA LEU A 88 -17.49 0.23 -16.45
C LEU A 88 -18.88 0.42 -15.83
N VAL A 89 -19.18 -0.34 -14.77
CA VAL A 89 -20.45 -0.26 -14.04
C VAL A 89 -20.62 1.12 -13.39
N MET A 90 -19.58 1.64 -12.73
CA MET A 90 -19.64 2.96 -12.10
C MET A 90 -19.87 4.07 -13.12
N LEU A 91 -19.24 4.00 -14.30
CA LEU A 91 -19.46 4.95 -15.39
C LEU A 91 -20.90 4.89 -15.90
N TYR A 92 -21.43 3.69 -16.12
CA TYR A 92 -22.82 3.49 -16.55
C TYR A 92 -23.81 4.11 -15.56
N GLU A 93 -23.69 3.74 -14.27
CA GLU A 93 -24.57 4.27 -13.23
C GLU A 93 -24.41 5.79 -13.05
N TYR A 94 -23.18 6.31 -13.14
CA TYR A 94 -22.92 7.74 -13.07
C TYR A 94 -23.59 8.52 -14.22
N HIS A 95 -23.51 8.01 -15.46
CA HIS A 95 -24.14 8.65 -16.62
C HIS A 95 -25.68 8.58 -16.60
N ASN A 96 -26.26 7.57 -15.95
CA ASN A 96 -27.71 7.48 -15.75
C ASN A 96 -28.25 8.50 -14.74
N GLY A 97 -27.38 9.17 -13.97
CA GLY A 97 -27.75 10.27 -13.08
C GLY A 97 -28.90 9.88 -12.15
N SER A 98 -30.00 10.63 -12.15
CA SER A 98 -31.16 10.37 -11.29
C SER A 98 -31.92 9.08 -11.60
N ALA A 99 -31.67 8.45 -12.76
CA ALA A 99 -32.25 7.15 -13.09
C ALA A 99 -31.47 5.99 -12.44
N SER A 100 -30.23 6.21 -12.01
CA SER A 100 -29.45 5.22 -11.28
C SER A 100 -30.04 4.98 -9.90
N ASN A 101 -30.14 3.69 -9.51
CA ASN A 101 -30.49 3.32 -8.14
C ASN A 101 -29.46 3.86 -7.13
N TRP A 102 -28.18 3.94 -7.52
CA TRP A 102 -27.09 4.41 -6.65
C TRP A 102 -26.87 5.92 -6.71
N ALA A 103 -27.75 6.70 -7.35
CA ALA A 103 -27.61 8.16 -7.41
C ALA A 103 -27.45 8.83 -6.03
N PRO A 104 -28.20 8.44 -4.97
CA PRO A 104 -27.99 9.00 -3.62
C PRO A 104 -26.62 8.63 -3.02
N TYR A 105 -26.05 7.49 -3.43
CA TYR A 105 -24.73 7.04 -3.00
C TYR A 105 -23.61 7.80 -3.70
N PHE A 106 -23.68 7.96 -5.03
CA PHE A 106 -22.74 8.83 -5.75
C PHE A 106 -22.73 10.28 -5.22
N ALA A 107 -23.87 10.77 -4.74
CA ALA A 107 -23.98 12.12 -4.18
C ALA A 107 -23.20 12.31 -2.86
N VAL A 108 -22.80 11.24 -2.19
CA VAL A 108 -21.98 11.30 -0.96
C VAL A 108 -20.53 10.86 -1.15
N LEU A 109 -20.17 10.29 -2.31
CA LEU A 109 -18.79 9.96 -2.65
C LEU A 109 -17.96 11.23 -2.93
N PRO A 110 -16.64 11.20 -2.69
CA PRO A 110 -15.75 12.30 -3.04
C PRO A 110 -15.74 12.60 -4.54
N THR A 111 -15.74 13.89 -4.89
CA THR A 111 -15.58 14.38 -6.27
C THR A 111 -14.18 14.89 -6.57
N ASP A 112 -13.41 15.13 -5.51
CA ASP A 112 -12.08 15.72 -5.53
C ASP A 112 -11.13 14.83 -4.75
N PHE A 113 -9.93 14.61 -5.30
CA PHE A 113 -8.97 13.65 -4.77
C PHE A 113 -7.61 14.30 -4.53
N ASN A 114 -6.92 13.80 -3.51
CA ASN A 114 -5.54 14.14 -3.21
C ASN A 114 -4.59 12.95 -3.42
N THR A 115 -5.07 11.87 -4.02
CA THR A 115 -4.22 10.75 -4.47
C THR A 115 -3.24 11.25 -5.53
N LEU A 116 -2.05 10.64 -5.56
CA LEU A 116 -0.91 11.12 -6.35
C LEU A 116 -1.19 11.20 -7.86
N MET A 117 -2.16 10.44 -8.37
CA MET A 117 -2.59 10.46 -9.77
C MET A 117 -3.11 11.82 -10.27
N PHE A 118 -3.60 12.67 -9.35
CA PHE A 118 -4.14 14.01 -9.65
C PHE A 118 -3.17 15.15 -9.30
N TRP A 119 -1.92 14.81 -8.97
CA TRP A 119 -0.89 15.81 -8.70
C TRP A 119 -0.27 16.31 -10.01
N SER A 120 0.14 17.57 -10.02
CA SER A 120 0.93 18.12 -11.12
C SER A 120 2.39 17.66 -11.05
N ASP A 121 3.13 17.78 -12.15
CA ASP A 121 4.53 17.36 -12.22
C ASP A 121 5.41 18.03 -11.15
N ASP A 122 5.14 19.30 -10.83
CA ASP A 122 5.89 20.01 -9.79
C ASP A 122 5.45 19.65 -8.37
N GLU A 123 4.21 19.18 -8.17
CA GLU A 123 3.77 18.57 -6.91
C GLU A 123 4.43 17.18 -6.73
N LEU A 124 4.50 16.38 -7.79
CA LEU A 124 5.18 15.08 -7.76
C LEU A 124 6.70 15.22 -7.58
N ALA A 125 7.30 16.30 -8.11
CA ALA A 125 8.71 16.59 -7.91
C ALA A 125 9.09 16.79 -6.44
N GLU A 126 8.16 17.18 -5.55
CA GLU A 126 8.40 17.27 -4.11
C GLU A 126 8.54 15.90 -3.41
N LEU A 127 8.16 14.81 -4.09
CA LEU A 127 8.40 13.43 -3.64
C LEU A 127 9.74 12.89 -4.18
N GLN A 128 10.71 13.77 -4.45
CA GLN A 128 11.99 13.37 -5.03
C GLN A 128 12.64 12.19 -4.28
N ALA A 129 13.23 11.28 -5.06
CA ALA A 129 13.80 10.00 -4.64
C ALA A 129 12.80 8.97 -4.09
N SER A 130 11.62 9.34 -3.60
CA SER A 130 10.65 8.35 -3.11
C SER A 130 10.22 7.39 -4.23
N ALA A 131 10.23 6.09 -3.94
CA ALA A 131 9.78 5.06 -4.89
C ALA A 131 8.27 5.12 -5.16
N VAL A 132 7.50 5.84 -4.32
CA VAL A 132 6.04 5.96 -4.47
C VAL A 132 5.63 6.58 -5.79
N VAL A 133 6.46 7.45 -6.37
CA VAL A 133 6.19 8.11 -7.66
C VAL A 133 6.12 7.08 -8.79
N ASN A 134 6.94 6.03 -8.74
CA ASN A 134 6.94 4.95 -9.72
C ASN A 134 5.71 4.02 -9.57
N LYS A 135 5.03 4.07 -8.41
CA LYS A 135 3.86 3.24 -8.09
C LYS A 135 2.52 3.90 -8.45
N ILE A 136 2.52 5.11 -9.01
CA ILE A 136 1.28 5.86 -9.35
C ILE A 136 0.49 5.17 -10.47
N GLY A 137 1.19 4.64 -11.49
CA GLY A 137 0.58 3.84 -12.55
C GLY A 137 -0.36 4.59 -13.50
N LYS A 138 -0.27 5.92 -13.60
CA LYS A 138 -1.20 6.73 -14.41
C LYS A 138 -1.13 6.41 -15.91
N GLU A 139 0.07 6.33 -16.46
CA GLU A 139 0.28 6.01 -17.88
C GLU A 139 -0.23 4.60 -18.22
N GLY A 140 0.10 3.61 -17.38
CA GLY A 140 -0.42 2.26 -17.54
C GLY A 140 -1.95 2.19 -17.42
N ALA A 141 -2.56 2.99 -16.54
CA ALA A 141 -4.02 3.09 -16.48
C ALA A 141 -4.61 3.71 -17.76
N ASP A 142 -3.99 4.75 -18.33
CA ASP A 142 -4.41 5.36 -19.60
C ASP A 142 -4.35 4.34 -20.76
N GLU A 143 -3.29 3.53 -20.82
CA GLU A 143 -3.13 2.45 -21.81
C GLU A 143 -4.24 1.41 -21.65
N VAL A 144 -4.45 0.89 -20.45
CA VAL A 144 -5.48 -0.11 -20.17
C VAL A 144 -6.89 0.43 -20.46
N PHE A 145 -7.18 1.69 -20.13
CA PHE A 145 -8.46 2.31 -20.50
C PHE A 145 -8.65 2.38 -22.01
N THR A 146 -7.59 2.77 -22.74
CA THR A 146 -7.62 2.97 -24.19
C THR A 146 -7.75 1.67 -24.97
N GLU A 147 -7.05 0.63 -24.51
CA GLU A 147 -6.90 -0.64 -25.20
C GLU A 147 -7.96 -1.68 -24.81
N GLN A 148 -8.51 -1.59 -23.59
CA GLN A 148 -9.44 -2.60 -23.08
C GLN A 148 -10.83 -2.03 -22.77
N LEU A 149 -10.91 -1.00 -21.92
CA LEU A 149 -12.21 -0.48 -21.45
C LEU A 149 -12.98 0.27 -22.54
N LEU A 150 -12.33 1.18 -23.25
CA LEU A 150 -12.95 2.02 -24.27
C LEU A 150 -13.52 1.22 -25.47
N PRO A 151 -12.82 0.19 -26.00
CA PRO A 151 -13.40 -0.69 -27.02
C PRO A 151 -14.70 -1.37 -26.56
N VAL A 152 -14.78 -1.81 -25.31
CA VAL A 152 -16.01 -2.38 -24.74
C VAL A 152 -17.12 -1.33 -24.69
N ILE A 153 -16.80 -0.10 -24.27
CA ILE A 153 -17.77 1.00 -24.24
C ILE A 153 -18.30 1.31 -25.65
N GLU A 154 -17.44 1.28 -26.67
CA GLU A 154 -17.83 1.49 -28.07
C GLU A 154 -18.67 0.33 -28.63
N GLU A 155 -18.32 -0.92 -28.30
CA GLU A 155 -19.06 -2.11 -28.74
C GLU A 155 -20.48 -2.14 -28.17
N PHE A 156 -20.64 -1.84 -26.89
CA PHE A 156 -21.94 -1.86 -26.18
C PHE A 156 -22.54 -0.47 -26.00
N ALA A 157 -22.21 0.49 -26.87
CA ALA A 157 -22.64 1.88 -26.78
C ALA A 157 -24.17 2.04 -26.65
N ASP A 158 -24.93 1.27 -27.42
CA ASP A 158 -26.40 1.32 -27.44
C ASP A 158 -27.03 0.80 -26.12
N ILE A 159 -26.28 0.03 -25.33
CA ILE A 159 -26.67 -0.45 -23.99
C ILE A 159 -26.23 0.57 -22.93
N ILE A 160 -24.96 0.99 -22.98
CA ILE A 160 -24.37 1.87 -21.97
C ILE A 160 -25.02 3.26 -21.99
N PHE A 161 -25.34 3.77 -23.18
CA PHE A 161 -26.04 5.04 -23.37
C PHE A 161 -27.46 4.82 -23.88
N SER A 162 -28.15 3.83 -23.30
CA SER A 162 -29.49 3.44 -23.73
C SER A 162 -30.47 4.61 -23.81
N GLY A 163 -31.23 4.67 -24.90
CA GLY A 163 -32.21 5.72 -25.15
C GLY A 163 -31.64 7.03 -25.69
N ASP A 164 -30.32 7.13 -25.90
CA ASP A 164 -29.68 8.30 -26.52
C ASP A 164 -29.39 8.07 -28.02
N GLU A 165 -29.95 8.91 -28.89
CA GLU A 165 -29.72 8.83 -30.34
C GLU A 165 -28.24 9.03 -30.72
N ARG A 166 -27.44 9.64 -29.83
CA ARG A 166 -26.00 9.87 -29.98
C ARG A 166 -25.15 8.83 -29.24
N ALA A 167 -25.70 7.68 -28.84
CA ALA A 167 -24.99 6.65 -28.06
C ALA A 167 -23.59 6.33 -28.62
N LYS A 168 -23.48 6.08 -29.94
CA LYS A 168 -22.21 5.77 -30.60
C LYS A 168 -21.22 6.93 -30.63
N ASP A 169 -21.72 8.16 -30.75
CA ASP A 169 -20.87 9.35 -30.70
C ASP A 169 -20.38 9.61 -29.27
N LYS A 170 -21.26 9.46 -28.26
CA LYS A 170 -20.90 9.54 -26.84
C LYS A 170 -19.83 8.52 -26.46
N ALA A 171 -19.96 7.28 -26.94
CA ALA A 171 -18.95 6.25 -26.71
C ALA A 171 -17.57 6.65 -27.26
N LYS A 172 -17.52 7.26 -28.45
CA LYS A 172 -16.26 7.82 -28.99
C LYS A 172 -15.75 9.02 -28.19
N GLU A 173 -16.65 9.88 -27.70
CA GLU A 173 -16.32 11.01 -26.84
C GLU A 173 -15.71 10.59 -25.48
N MET A 174 -15.88 9.32 -25.06
CA MET A 174 -15.23 8.77 -23.86
C MET A 174 -13.70 8.78 -23.94
N ARG A 175 -13.12 8.91 -25.13
CA ARG A 175 -11.67 9.10 -25.32
C ARG A 175 -11.18 10.52 -25.00
N SER A 176 -12.08 11.47 -24.72
CA SER A 176 -11.70 12.84 -24.40
C SER A 176 -10.95 12.92 -23.07
N PRO A 177 -10.06 13.92 -22.87
CA PRO A 177 -9.34 14.09 -21.61
C PRO A 177 -10.24 14.18 -20.38
N GLN A 178 -11.43 14.78 -20.52
CA GLN A 178 -12.40 14.91 -19.43
C GLN A 178 -12.98 13.56 -19.01
N ASN A 179 -13.22 12.66 -19.95
CA ASN A 179 -13.75 11.32 -19.66
C ASN A 179 -12.65 10.36 -19.19
N LEU A 180 -11.41 10.52 -19.65
CA LEU A 180 -10.26 9.84 -19.04
C LEU A 180 -10.08 10.26 -17.58
N GLU A 181 -10.20 11.56 -17.27
CA GLU A 181 -10.20 12.04 -15.88
C GLU A 181 -11.35 11.41 -15.07
N LEU A 182 -12.54 11.24 -15.65
CA LEU A 182 -13.65 10.55 -15.00
C LEU A 182 -13.32 9.07 -14.71
N MET A 183 -12.68 8.35 -15.65
CA MET A 183 -12.22 6.97 -15.42
C MET A 183 -11.19 6.90 -14.29
N HIS A 184 -10.24 7.83 -14.24
CA HIS A 184 -9.28 7.96 -13.13
C HIS A 184 -9.96 8.23 -11.79
N LYS A 185 -11.05 9.04 -11.78
CA LYS A 185 -11.87 9.26 -10.57
C LYS A 185 -12.55 7.97 -10.12
N MET A 186 -13.13 7.19 -11.04
CA MET A 186 -13.71 5.89 -10.70
C MET A 186 -12.64 4.92 -10.17
N GLY A 187 -11.48 4.84 -10.83
CA GLY A 187 -10.35 4.05 -10.35
C GLY A 187 -9.87 4.47 -8.96
N SER A 188 -9.79 5.77 -8.69
CA SER A 188 -9.39 6.28 -7.37
C SER A 188 -10.44 6.01 -6.29
N LEU A 189 -11.73 6.08 -6.62
CA LEU A 189 -12.80 5.64 -5.72
C LEU A 189 -12.65 4.15 -5.40
N ILE A 190 -12.43 3.31 -6.40
CA ILE A 190 -12.25 1.87 -6.20
C ILE A 190 -11.02 1.59 -5.32
N MET A 191 -9.90 2.27 -5.59
CA MET A 191 -8.67 2.10 -4.81
C MET A 191 -8.83 2.43 -3.33
N ALA A 192 -9.60 3.47 -3.02
CA ALA A 192 -9.74 3.97 -1.65
C ALA A 192 -10.95 3.39 -0.90
N TYR A 193 -11.99 2.92 -1.59
CA TYR A 193 -13.30 2.65 -0.98
C TYR A 193 -13.93 1.30 -1.36
N ALA A 194 -13.39 0.57 -2.37
CA ALA A 194 -13.95 -0.73 -2.73
C ALA A 194 -13.50 -1.84 -1.77
N PHE A 195 -14.33 -2.87 -1.68
CA PHE A 195 -14.05 -4.11 -0.98
C PHE A 195 -13.97 -5.26 -1.99
N ASP A 196 -13.17 -6.27 -1.67
CA ASP A 196 -13.22 -7.56 -2.34
C ASP A 196 -14.45 -8.32 -1.83
N VAL A 197 -15.45 -8.50 -2.69
CA VAL A 197 -16.76 -9.04 -2.34
C VAL A 197 -16.73 -10.55 -2.51
N GLU A 198 -16.72 -11.28 -1.39
CA GLU A 198 -16.81 -12.73 -1.40
C GLU A 198 -18.15 -13.18 -2.02
N PRO A 199 -18.19 -14.21 -2.87
CA PRO A 199 -19.43 -14.73 -3.41
C PRO A 199 -20.33 -15.32 -2.30
N ALA A 200 -21.65 -15.16 -2.41
CA ALA A 200 -22.63 -15.63 -1.41
C ALA A 200 -22.59 -17.15 -1.21
N THR A 201 -22.19 -17.88 -2.25
CA THR A 201 -21.87 -19.31 -2.23
C THR A 201 -20.49 -19.48 -2.82
N PRO A 202 -19.51 -20.02 -2.08
CA PRO A 202 -18.21 -20.32 -2.66
C PRO A 202 -18.40 -21.33 -3.80
N SER A 203 -18.00 -20.97 -5.01
CA SER A 203 -17.89 -21.93 -6.11
C SER A 203 -16.72 -22.83 -5.78
N LYS A 204 -17.02 -24.02 -5.26
CA LYS A 204 -16.08 -25.13 -5.38
C LYS A 204 -16.32 -25.71 -6.75
N ASP A 205 -15.57 -25.24 -7.73
CA ASP A 205 -15.43 -26.02 -8.96
C ASP A 205 -14.68 -27.29 -8.53
N VAL A 206 -15.44 -28.37 -8.41
CA VAL A 206 -14.93 -29.68 -8.08
C VAL A 206 -14.52 -30.31 -9.39
N ASP A 207 -13.25 -30.64 -9.54
CA ASP A 207 -12.77 -31.37 -10.71
C ASP A 207 -13.47 -32.74 -10.83
N ASP A 208 -13.33 -33.39 -11.98
CA ASP A 208 -13.90 -34.73 -12.23
C ASP A 208 -13.37 -35.80 -11.24
N GLU A 209 -12.36 -35.49 -10.42
CA GLU A 209 -11.74 -36.35 -9.41
C GLU A 209 -12.21 -36.06 -7.96
N GLY A 210 -13.09 -35.07 -7.76
CA GLY A 210 -13.67 -34.78 -6.45
C GLY A 210 -12.82 -33.84 -5.59
N PHE A 211 -11.79 -33.21 -6.14
CA PHE A 211 -11.02 -32.17 -5.48
C PHE A 211 -11.59 -30.80 -5.86
N ALA A 212 -11.83 -29.96 -4.86
CA ALA A 212 -12.12 -28.56 -5.13
C ALA A 212 -10.80 -27.92 -5.59
N GLU A 213 -10.78 -27.37 -6.80
CA GLU A 213 -9.75 -26.42 -7.18
C GLU A 213 -9.98 -25.18 -6.30
N GLU A 214 -9.26 -25.07 -5.20
CA GLU A 214 -9.09 -23.78 -4.55
C GLU A 214 -8.22 -22.96 -5.51
N GLU A 215 -8.83 -22.23 -6.45
CA GLU A 215 -8.15 -21.12 -7.13
C GLU A 215 -7.86 -20.04 -6.06
N GLU A 216 -6.87 -20.29 -5.18
CA GLU A 216 -6.39 -19.33 -4.17
C GLU A 216 -5.92 -18.01 -4.82
N ASP A 217 -5.67 -18.00 -6.13
CA ASP A 217 -5.20 -16.85 -6.91
C ASP A 217 -6.30 -16.14 -7.74
N ALA A 218 -7.56 -16.58 -7.70
CA ALA A 218 -8.63 -15.90 -8.43
C ALA A 218 -8.97 -14.55 -7.78
N ALA A 219 -8.67 -13.44 -8.46
CA ALA A 219 -9.00 -12.10 -7.98
C ALA A 219 -10.51 -11.95 -7.74
N LEU A 220 -10.89 -11.73 -6.47
CA LEU A 220 -12.29 -11.58 -6.09
C LEU A 220 -12.96 -10.39 -6.81
N PRO A 221 -14.27 -10.47 -7.08
CA PRO A 221 -15.02 -9.34 -7.60
C PRO A 221 -14.93 -8.12 -6.67
N LYS A 222 -14.75 -6.93 -7.24
CA LYS A 222 -14.75 -5.68 -6.47
C LYS A 222 -16.15 -5.11 -6.37
N GLY A 223 -16.47 -4.50 -5.24
CA GLY A 223 -17.72 -3.80 -5.04
C GLY A 223 -17.60 -2.64 -4.06
N MET A 224 -18.37 -1.59 -4.32
CA MET A 224 -18.47 -0.45 -3.41
C MET A 224 -19.62 -0.73 -2.43
N VAL A 225 -19.30 -0.86 -1.14
CA VAL A 225 -20.26 -1.26 -0.10
C VAL A 225 -20.77 0.00 0.62
N PRO A 226 -22.00 0.45 0.35
CA PRO A 226 -22.48 1.70 0.91
C PRO A 226 -22.46 1.70 2.44
N LEU A 227 -22.04 2.82 3.03
CA LEU A 227 -21.88 3.05 4.48
C LEU A 227 -20.67 2.36 5.09
N ALA A 228 -20.28 1.16 4.63
CA ALA A 228 -19.02 0.53 5.06
C ALA A 228 -17.80 1.33 4.63
N ASP A 229 -17.86 1.89 3.42
CA ASP A 229 -16.84 2.77 2.86
C ASP A 229 -16.85 4.21 3.41
N MET A 230 -17.82 4.55 4.27
CA MET A 230 -17.90 5.85 4.95
C MET A 230 -17.19 5.85 6.30
N LEU A 231 -16.67 4.70 6.74
CA LEU A 231 -15.79 4.63 7.91
C LEU A 231 -14.40 5.09 7.47
N ASN A 232 -13.88 6.11 8.12
CA ASN A 232 -12.45 6.40 8.05
C ASN A 232 -11.67 5.22 8.63
N ALA A 233 -10.38 5.16 8.34
CA ALA A 233 -9.54 4.09 8.86
C ALA A 233 -8.37 4.61 9.67
N ASP A 234 -7.94 3.75 10.59
CA ASP A 234 -6.76 3.95 11.40
C ASP A 234 -6.25 2.56 11.80
N ALA A 235 -4.99 2.25 11.49
CA ALA A 235 -4.43 0.91 11.66
C ALA A 235 -4.43 0.44 13.13
N ASP A 236 -4.25 1.36 14.09
CA ASP A 236 -4.20 1.03 15.52
C ASP A 236 -5.53 1.28 16.24
N ARG A 237 -6.31 2.27 15.76
CA ARG A 237 -7.60 2.65 16.36
C ARG A 237 -8.78 1.95 15.70
N CYS A 238 -8.55 1.06 14.74
CA CYS A 238 -9.59 0.25 14.10
C CYS A 238 -10.41 -0.46 15.19
N ASN A 239 -11.73 -0.25 15.14
CA ASN A 239 -12.65 -0.73 16.17
C ASN A 239 -13.92 -1.33 15.55
N ALA A 240 -13.96 -1.48 14.23
CA ALA A 240 -15.01 -2.17 13.50
C ALA A 240 -14.43 -3.01 12.36
N ARG A 241 -15.14 -4.08 12.00
CA ARG A 241 -14.81 -4.95 10.86
C ARG A 241 -16.05 -5.42 10.13
N LEU A 242 -15.93 -5.54 8.82
CA LEU A 242 -16.96 -6.08 7.93
C LEU A 242 -16.87 -7.61 7.89
N PHE A 243 -18.01 -8.27 7.97
CA PHE A 243 -18.16 -9.73 7.90
C PHE A 243 -19.10 -10.08 6.75
N TYR A 244 -18.72 -11.06 5.93
CA TYR A 244 -19.53 -11.55 4.83
C TYR A 244 -20.50 -12.62 5.33
N GLU A 245 -21.79 -12.36 5.16
CA GLU A 245 -22.85 -13.34 5.39
C GLU A 245 -23.47 -13.74 4.04
N LYS A 246 -24.30 -14.78 4.06
CA LYS A 246 -24.94 -15.32 2.86
C LYS A 246 -25.71 -14.26 2.06
N ASP A 247 -26.56 -13.50 2.73
CA ASP A 247 -27.49 -12.56 2.07
C ASP A 247 -27.12 -11.08 2.28
N CYS A 248 -26.12 -10.80 3.13
CA CYS A 248 -25.76 -9.44 3.54
C CYS A 248 -24.32 -9.36 4.03
N LEU A 249 -23.85 -8.14 4.27
CA LEU A 249 -22.57 -7.85 4.92
C LEU A 249 -22.88 -7.18 6.26
N GLU A 250 -22.21 -7.61 7.32
CA GLU A 250 -22.39 -7.09 8.68
C GLU A 250 -21.15 -6.35 9.16
N MET A 251 -21.31 -5.09 9.54
CA MET A 251 -20.26 -4.36 10.26
C MET A 251 -20.47 -4.53 11.76
N LYS A 252 -19.46 -5.05 12.47
CA LYS A 252 -19.52 -5.26 13.93
C LYS A 252 -18.36 -4.55 14.62
N ALA A 253 -18.61 -4.11 15.86
CA ALA A 253 -17.55 -3.58 16.71
C ALA A 253 -16.54 -4.69 17.09
N LEU A 254 -15.25 -4.38 17.04
CA LEU A 254 -14.16 -5.26 17.48
C LEU A 254 -13.85 -5.10 18.97
N SER A 255 -14.24 -3.98 19.56
CA SER A 255 -14.00 -3.63 20.95
C SER A 255 -15.08 -2.64 21.43
N PRO A 256 -15.20 -2.36 22.75
CA PRO A 256 -16.17 -1.37 23.22
C PRO A 256 -15.87 0.04 22.66
N ILE A 257 -16.89 0.73 22.16
CA ILE A 257 -16.77 2.09 21.60
C ILE A 257 -17.58 3.06 22.49
N THR A 258 -16.95 4.16 22.91
CA THR A 258 -17.61 5.16 23.77
C THR A 258 -18.50 6.08 22.94
N ALA A 259 -19.61 6.53 23.50
CA ALA A 259 -20.41 7.59 22.89
C ALA A 259 -19.56 8.84 22.58
N GLY A 260 -19.62 9.32 21.35
CA GLY A 260 -18.85 10.44 20.82
C GLY A 260 -17.58 10.02 20.07
N ASP A 261 -17.14 8.76 20.19
CA ASP A 261 -15.97 8.26 19.47
C ASP A 261 -16.34 7.90 18.03
N GLU A 262 -15.38 8.13 17.13
CA GLU A 262 -15.45 7.70 15.75
C GLU A 262 -15.21 6.19 15.63
N ILE A 263 -15.90 5.59 14.67
CA ILE A 263 -15.82 4.19 14.32
C ILE A 263 -14.87 4.06 13.13
N PHE A 264 -13.74 3.39 13.35
CA PHE A 264 -12.68 3.22 12.38
C PHE A 264 -12.70 1.82 11.77
N ASN A 265 -12.60 1.78 10.44
CA ASN A 265 -12.23 0.60 9.69
C ASN A 265 -10.70 0.39 9.74
N ASP A 266 -10.24 -0.71 9.15
CA ASP A 266 -8.83 -1.06 9.03
C ASP A 266 -8.38 -1.02 7.56
N TYR A 267 -7.48 -0.10 7.21
CA TYR A 267 -6.80 -0.09 5.90
C TYR A 267 -5.49 -0.89 5.92
N GLY A 268 -5.13 -1.47 7.07
CA GLY A 268 -3.87 -2.17 7.29
C GLY A 268 -2.72 -1.26 7.66
N SER A 269 -1.60 -1.89 8.03
CA SER A 269 -0.33 -1.25 8.38
C SER A 269 0.40 -0.76 7.12
N LEU A 270 -0.01 0.39 6.60
CA LEU A 270 0.55 0.98 5.37
C LEU A 270 1.63 2.03 5.68
N PRO A 271 2.72 2.13 4.90
CA PRO A 271 3.60 3.28 5.00
C PRO A 271 2.86 4.56 4.57
N ARG A 272 3.26 5.72 5.10
CA ARG A 272 2.61 6.99 4.74
C ARG A 272 2.67 7.31 3.25
N SER A 273 3.68 6.81 2.54
CA SER A 273 3.78 6.89 1.09
C SER A 273 2.60 6.18 0.40
N ASP A 274 2.27 4.96 0.81
CA ASP A 274 1.14 4.20 0.27
C ASP A 274 -0.21 4.77 0.74
N LEU A 275 -0.28 5.27 1.97
CA LEU A 275 -1.47 5.97 2.46
C LEU A 275 -1.79 7.18 1.57
N LEU A 276 -0.77 7.98 1.23
CA LEU A 276 -0.91 9.12 0.34
C LEU A 276 -1.26 8.70 -1.09
N ARG A 277 -0.61 7.64 -1.61
CA ARG A 277 -0.86 7.12 -2.95
C ARG A 277 -2.32 6.65 -3.11
N ARG A 278 -2.80 5.85 -2.16
CA ARG A 278 -4.08 5.15 -2.25
C ARG A 278 -5.26 5.98 -1.74
N TYR A 279 -5.06 6.77 -0.67
CA TYR A 279 -6.14 7.47 0.02
C TYR A 279 -5.99 9.00 0.03
N GLY A 280 -4.86 9.53 -0.41
CA GLY A 280 -4.68 10.97 -0.61
C GLY A 280 -4.46 11.79 0.67
N TYR A 281 -4.01 11.15 1.75
CA TYR A 281 -3.65 11.84 3.00
C TYR A 281 -2.43 11.20 3.67
N VAL A 282 -1.88 11.88 4.67
CA VAL A 282 -0.86 11.35 5.59
C VAL A 282 -1.25 11.70 7.02
N THR A 283 -0.83 10.86 7.97
CA THR A 283 -0.97 11.11 9.41
C THR A 283 0.19 10.47 10.16
N ASP A 284 0.58 11.04 11.29
CA ASP A 284 1.71 10.54 12.08
C ASP A 284 1.44 9.18 12.74
N ASN A 285 0.17 8.79 12.90
CA ASN A 285 -0.20 7.45 13.40
C ASN A 285 0.40 6.32 12.54
N TYR A 286 0.57 6.58 11.23
CA TYR A 286 1.12 5.61 10.28
C TYR A 286 2.65 5.71 10.14
N ALA A 287 3.32 6.67 10.79
CA ALA A 287 4.77 6.82 10.69
C ALA A 287 5.54 5.60 11.21
N GLN A 288 4.93 4.81 12.10
CA GLN A 288 5.50 3.56 12.62
C GLN A 288 5.53 2.42 11.60
N TYR A 289 4.81 2.56 10.47
CA TYR A 289 4.81 1.59 9.37
C TYR A 289 5.53 2.15 8.13
N ASP A 290 6.22 3.29 8.26
CA ASP A 290 6.95 3.86 7.14
C ASP A 290 7.98 2.86 6.61
N VAL A 291 8.17 2.93 5.30
CA VAL A 291 9.12 2.12 4.54
C VAL A 291 9.82 3.05 3.56
N VAL A 292 11.11 2.81 3.34
CA VAL A 292 11.87 3.40 2.25
C VAL A 292 12.51 2.31 1.40
N GLU A 293 12.23 2.34 0.11
CA GLU A 293 12.74 1.35 -0.84
C GLU A 293 14.14 1.73 -1.35
N ILE A 294 15.01 0.74 -1.48
CA ILE A 294 16.32 0.79 -2.15
C ILE A 294 16.16 0.16 -3.53
N PRO A 295 16.22 0.93 -4.64
CA PRO A 295 16.10 0.38 -5.98
C PRO A 295 17.21 -0.64 -6.29
N ALA A 296 16.89 -1.74 -6.97
CA ALA A 296 17.86 -2.77 -7.32
C ALA A 296 18.99 -2.26 -8.24
N GLU A 297 18.68 -1.29 -9.09
CA GLU A 297 19.69 -0.59 -9.92
C GLU A 297 20.74 0.10 -9.06
N LEU A 298 20.34 0.73 -7.94
CA LEU A 298 21.27 1.39 -7.02
C LEU A 298 22.20 0.37 -6.35
N VAL A 299 21.67 -0.79 -5.95
CA VAL A 299 22.46 -1.88 -5.38
C VAL A 299 23.49 -2.37 -6.40
N THR A 300 23.04 -2.63 -7.63
CA THR A 300 23.88 -3.09 -8.74
C THR A 300 25.00 -2.10 -9.04
N ASP A 301 24.70 -0.80 -9.11
CA ASP A 301 25.67 0.26 -9.38
C ASP A 301 26.77 0.33 -8.32
N ILE A 302 26.39 0.28 -7.04
CA ILE A 302 27.36 0.34 -5.93
C ILE A 302 28.24 -0.91 -5.92
N LEU A 303 27.66 -2.10 -6.04
CA LEU A 303 28.43 -3.35 -6.06
C LEU A 303 29.35 -3.45 -7.28
N THR A 304 28.91 -2.94 -8.43
CA THR A 304 29.73 -2.87 -9.65
C THR A 304 30.91 -1.93 -9.46
N LYS A 305 30.67 -0.75 -8.89
CA LYS A 305 31.71 0.25 -8.62
C LYS A 305 32.78 -0.26 -7.64
N GLU A 306 32.37 -1.02 -6.63
CA GLU A 306 33.27 -1.65 -5.66
C GLU A 306 33.95 -2.93 -6.20
N GLY A 307 33.63 -3.35 -7.43
CA GLY A 307 34.28 -4.47 -8.11
C GLY A 307 33.88 -5.85 -7.58
N VAL A 308 32.73 -5.95 -6.91
CA VAL A 308 32.23 -7.19 -6.28
C VAL A 308 30.96 -7.73 -6.96
N TRP A 309 30.45 -7.06 -7.99
CA TRP A 309 29.27 -7.53 -8.71
C TRP A 309 29.55 -8.78 -9.56
N HIS A 310 28.70 -9.81 -9.40
CA HIS A 310 28.81 -11.09 -10.09
C HIS A 310 27.49 -11.47 -10.77
N ALA A 311 27.35 -11.13 -12.06
CA ALA A 311 26.13 -11.36 -12.83
C ALA A 311 25.81 -12.85 -13.03
N ASP A 312 26.81 -13.72 -12.99
CA ASP A 312 26.70 -15.19 -13.07
C ASP A 312 25.97 -15.81 -11.87
N ARG A 313 25.74 -15.03 -10.80
CA ARG A 313 25.02 -15.49 -9.60
C ARG A 313 23.51 -15.22 -9.66
N LEU A 314 23.04 -14.39 -10.60
CA LEU A 314 21.68 -13.86 -10.59
C LEU A 314 20.61 -14.91 -10.83
N GLU A 315 20.83 -15.85 -11.76
CA GLU A 315 19.88 -16.93 -12.05
C GLU A 315 19.56 -17.75 -10.79
N TYR A 316 20.61 -18.15 -10.05
CA TYR A 316 20.41 -18.85 -8.78
C TYR A 316 19.72 -17.98 -7.72
N LEU A 317 20.08 -16.70 -7.62
CA LEU A 317 19.47 -15.81 -6.62
C LEU A 317 17.99 -15.53 -6.94
N ASP A 318 17.64 -15.45 -8.22
CA ASP A 318 16.26 -15.28 -8.71
C ASP A 318 15.44 -16.55 -8.44
N GLU A 319 16.00 -17.73 -8.71
CA GLU A 319 15.41 -19.02 -8.32
C GLU A 319 15.20 -19.19 -6.80
N GLN A 320 15.86 -18.37 -5.99
CA GLN A 320 15.69 -18.33 -4.54
C GLN A 320 14.89 -17.12 -4.05
N GLU A 321 14.21 -16.41 -4.95
CA GLU A 321 13.35 -15.25 -4.66
C GLU A 321 14.12 -14.09 -3.97
N VAL A 322 15.43 -13.98 -4.22
CA VAL A 322 16.26 -12.90 -3.67
C VAL A 322 16.25 -11.68 -4.58
N ILE A 323 16.07 -11.86 -5.90
CA ILE A 323 16.10 -10.76 -6.85
C ILE A 323 14.73 -10.09 -6.91
N ASP A 324 14.70 -8.80 -6.58
CA ASP A 324 13.53 -7.94 -6.73
C ASP A 324 13.93 -6.63 -7.46
N THR A 325 12.94 -5.86 -7.88
CA THR A 325 13.02 -4.51 -8.42
C THR A 325 13.47 -3.47 -7.38
N GLY A 326 13.21 -3.72 -6.09
CA GLY A 326 13.61 -2.86 -4.99
C GLY A 326 13.57 -3.59 -3.66
N TYR A 327 14.26 -3.05 -2.66
CA TYR A 327 14.39 -3.68 -1.34
C TYR A 327 14.02 -2.71 -0.23
N ASP A 328 13.11 -3.12 0.63
CA ASP A 328 12.56 -2.25 1.65
C ASP A 328 13.45 -2.11 2.89
N ILE A 329 13.43 -0.90 3.44
CA ILE A 329 13.88 -0.59 4.79
C ILE A 329 12.66 -0.13 5.60
N ALA A 330 12.20 -0.98 6.50
CA ALA A 330 11.00 -0.75 7.30
C ALA A 330 11.30 -0.07 8.64
N ALA A 331 10.32 0.65 9.17
CA ALA A 331 10.32 1.09 10.56
C ALA A 331 10.20 -0.09 11.53
N SER A 332 10.91 -0.03 12.66
CA SER A 332 10.83 -1.00 13.76
C SER A 332 11.00 -0.30 15.11
N THR A 333 10.39 -0.86 16.16
CA THR A 333 10.43 -0.31 17.53
C THR A 333 10.63 -1.44 18.56
N PRO A 334 11.81 -1.52 19.24
CA PRO A 334 12.99 -0.67 19.03
C PRO A 334 13.62 -0.89 17.66
N TYR A 335 14.30 0.13 17.11
CA TYR A 335 14.92 0.01 15.79
C TYR A 335 16.08 -0.98 15.79
N THR A 336 16.04 -1.98 14.92
CA THR A 336 17.16 -2.91 14.70
C THR A 336 17.41 -3.17 13.20
N LEU A 337 18.67 -3.40 12.81
CA LEU A 337 19.00 -3.73 11.41
C LEU A 337 18.29 -5.02 10.94
N GLN A 338 18.16 -6.01 11.83
CA GLN A 338 17.56 -7.30 11.56
C GLN A 338 16.07 -7.19 11.20
N GLU A 339 15.33 -6.34 11.90
CA GLU A 339 13.89 -6.16 11.69
C GLU A 339 13.60 -5.12 10.59
N SER A 340 14.57 -4.27 10.26
CA SER A 340 14.35 -3.14 9.35
C SER A 340 14.85 -3.39 7.93
N LEU A 341 16.01 -4.02 7.74
CA LEU A 341 16.53 -4.30 6.40
C LEU A 341 15.79 -5.50 5.80
N SER A 342 15.36 -5.38 4.54
CA SER A 342 14.94 -6.53 3.73
C SER A 342 16.01 -7.64 3.81
N PRO A 343 15.62 -8.87 4.20
CA PRO A 343 16.50 -10.02 4.19
C PRO A 343 17.15 -10.25 2.82
N GLU A 344 16.38 -10.05 1.75
CA GLU A 344 16.77 -10.23 0.36
C GLU A 344 17.91 -9.28 -0.01
N LEU A 345 17.85 -8.01 0.41
CA LEU A 345 18.95 -7.06 0.23
C LEU A 345 20.24 -7.52 0.91
N VAL A 346 20.13 -7.98 2.15
CA VAL A 346 21.30 -8.47 2.91
C VAL A 346 21.87 -9.72 2.24
N VAL A 347 21.01 -10.65 1.84
CA VAL A 347 21.42 -11.88 1.14
C VAL A 347 22.07 -11.56 -0.20
N LEU A 348 21.52 -10.62 -0.98
CA LEU A 348 22.09 -10.20 -2.26
C LEU A 348 23.51 -9.66 -2.06
N VAL A 349 23.70 -8.71 -1.15
CA VAL A 349 25.02 -8.12 -0.86
C VAL A 349 25.99 -9.18 -0.35
N GLU A 350 25.60 -10.00 0.62
CA GLU A 350 26.46 -11.05 1.18
C GLU A 350 26.77 -12.14 0.16
N SER A 351 25.88 -12.40 -0.80
CA SER A 351 26.09 -13.40 -1.84
C SER A 351 27.09 -12.95 -2.89
N MET A 352 27.46 -11.67 -2.94
CA MET A 352 28.47 -11.13 -3.86
C MET A 352 29.89 -11.20 -3.30
N LEU A 353 30.05 -11.36 -1.99
CA LEU A 353 31.36 -11.28 -1.32
C LEU A 353 32.25 -12.54 -1.45
N PRO A 354 31.71 -13.78 -1.34
CA PRO A 354 32.55 -14.97 -1.36
C PRO A 354 33.23 -15.17 -2.72
N PRO A 355 34.41 -15.81 -2.76
CA PRO A 355 35.01 -16.31 -4.00
C PRO A 355 34.07 -17.27 -4.74
N ALA A 356 34.22 -17.36 -6.07
CA ALA A 356 33.37 -18.20 -6.92
C ALA A 356 33.25 -19.64 -6.42
N GLU A 357 34.36 -20.29 -6.07
CA GLU A 357 34.36 -21.69 -5.57
C GLU A 357 33.54 -21.85 -4.28
N GLU A 358 33.56 -20.85 -3.40
CA GLU A 358 32.80 -20.89 -2.15
C GLU A 358 31.30 -20.70 -2.41
N PHE A 359 30.96 -19.75 -3.28
CA PHE A 359 29.58 -19.50 -3.70
C PHE A 359 28.98 -20.73 -4.40
N GLU A 360 29.68 -21.31 -5.38
CA GLU A 360 29.25 -22.53 -6.08
C GLU A 360 29.00 -23.71 -5.11
N ARG A 361 29.84 -23.84 -4.08
CA ARG A 361 29.67 -24.87 -3.03
C ARG A 361 28.44 -24.62 -2.16
N LEU A 362 28.03 -23.36 -1.96
CA LEU A 362 26.81 -23.01 -1.25
C LEU A 362 25.59 -23.26 -2.14
N ALA A 363 25.61 -22.75 -3.38
CA ALA A 363 24.55 -22.90 -4.37
C ALA A 363 24.25 -24.37 -4.70
N SER A 364 25.26 -25.21 -4.87
CA SER A 364 25.09 -26.67 -5.08
C SER A 364 24.42 -27.41 -3.91
N LYS A 365 24.29 -26.76 -2.75
CA LYS A 365 23.57 -27.28 -1.59
C LYS A 365 22.22 -26.58 -1.36
N GLY A 366 21.80 -25.68 -2.26
CA GLY A 366 20.61 -24.85 -2.09
C GLY A 366 20.71 -23.96 -0.84
N ARG A 367 21.87 -23.33 -0.59
CA ARG A 367 22.10 -22.51 0.59
C ARG A 367 22.46 -21.09 0.23
N LEU A 368 21.85 -20.15 0.96
CA LEU A 368 22.16 -18.72 0.93
C LEU A 368 22.91 -18.28 2.19
N PRO A 369 23.61 -17.12 2.15
CA PRO A 369 24.03 -16.40 3.33
C PRO A 369 22.85 -16.15 4.29
N LYS A 370 23.15 -16.07 5.59
CA LYS A 370 22.15 -15.79 6.61
C LYS A 370 22.07 -14.28 6.87
N PRO A 371 20.90 -13.63 6.74
CA PRO A 371 20.74 -12.20 7.01
C PRO A 371 21.28 -11.78 8.39
N GLU A 372 21.10 -12.62 9.43
CA GLU A 372 21.56 -12.34 10.80
C GLU A 372 23.09 -12.26 10.93
N LYS A 373 23.81 -12.75 9.92
CA LYS A 373 25.27 -12.92 9.94
C LYS A 373 25.96 -11.94 8.99
N THR A 374 25.42 -10.74 8.83
CA THR A 374 26.05 -9.68 8.02
C THR A 374 27.50 -9.48 8.43
N THR A 375 28.41 -9.65 7.47
CA THR A 375 29.84 -9.47 7.61
C THR A 375 30.19 -7.99 7.73
N SER A 376 31.42 -7.67 8.16
CA SER A 376 31.85 -6.26 8.23
C SER A 376 31.93 -5.63 6.84
N GLN A 377 32.38 -6.39 5.83
CA GLN A 377 32.42 -5.93 4.44
C GLN A 377 31.01 -5.76 3.85
N GLY A 378 30.08 -6.69 4.13
CA GLY A 378 28.68 -6.52 3.73
C GLY A 378 28.03 -5.31 4.38
N ALA A 379 28.30 -5.07 5.68
CA ALA A 379 27.82 -3.86 6.37
C ALA A 379 28.39 -2.56 5.77
N GLU A 380 29.66 -2.56 5.35
CA GLU A 380 30.28 -1.42 4.65
C GLU A 380 29.60 -1.14 3.31
N LEU A 381 29.31 -2.17 2.51
CA LEU A 381 28.59 -2.03 1.23
C LEU A 381 27.14 -1.56 1.44
N LEU A 382 26.42 -2.13 2.40
CA LEU A 382 25.07 -1.67 2.78
C LEU A 382 25.09 -0.20 3.22
N LEU A 383 26.12 0.22 3.97
CA LEU A 383 26.27 1.62 4.37
C LEU A 383 26.49 2.53 3.15
N GLN A 384 27.31 2.12 2.18
CA GLN A 384 27.50 2.86 0.94
C GLN A 384 26.20 2.97 0.12
N ILE A 385 25.42 1.89 0.03
CA ILE A 385 24.11 1.87 -0.64
C ILE A 385 23.15 2.85 0.02
N VAL A 386 23.01 2.80 1.36
CA VAL A 386 22.14 3.71 2.11
C VAL A 386 22.60 5.17 1.96
N GLN A 387 23.90 5.44 1.99
CA GLN A 387 24.44 6.79 1.77
C GLN A 387 24.15 7.30 0.36
N ALA A 388 24.30 6.44 -0.66
CA ALA A 388 23.97 6.78 -2.03
C ALA A 388 22.47 7.07 -2.19
N ARG A 389 21.61 6.30 -1.51
CA ARG A 389 20.17 6.53 -1.47
C ARG A 389 19.82 7.88 -0.84
N ILE A 390 20.42 8.23 0.31
CA ILE A 390 20.25 9.54 0.96
C ILE A 390 20.62 10.68 0.00
N ALA A 391 21.70 10.51 -0.78
CA ALA A 391 22.19 11.53 -1.71
C ALA A 391 21.26 11.78 -2.91
N GLN A 392 20.29 10.90 -3.18
CA GLN A 392 19.29 11.10 -4.25
C GLN A 392 18.21 12.12 -3.86
N TYR A 393 18.02 12.41 -2.56
CA TYR A 393 17.06 13.43 -2.12
C TYR A 393 17.63 14.83 -2.36
N ALA A 394 16.81 15.72 -2.95
CA ALA A 394 17.22 17.09 -3.24
C ALA A 394 17.47 17.96 -1.98
N THR A 395 16.88 17.58 -0.84
CA THR A 395 17.06 18.26 0.45
C THR A 395 17.50 17.28 1.52
N THR A 396 18.25 17.75 2.51
CA THR A 396 18.62 16.95 3.69
C THR A 396 17.43 16.76 4.63
N LEU A 397 17.58 15.86 5.63
CA LEU A 397 16.57 15.70 6.69
C LEU A 397 16.40 16.99 7.50
N GLU A 398 17.50 17.66 7.83
CA GLU A 398 17.50 18.89 8.63
C GLU A 398 16.81 20.04 7.91
N GLN A 399 17.05 20.19 6.59
CA GLN A 399 16.39 21.22 5.78
C GLN A 399 14.88 21.04 5.72
N ASP A 400 14.42 19.79 5.60
CA ASP A 400 12.99 19.51 5.62
C ASP A 400 12.39 19.74 7.01
N LEU A 401 13.04 19.25 8.08
CA LEU A 401 12.58 19.48 9.46
C LEU A 401 12.52 20.97 9.82
N GLN A 402 13.44 21.79 9.31
CA GLN A 402 13.42 23.25 9.53
C GLN A 402 12.23 23.95 8.87
N THR A 403 11.73 23.40 7.77
CA THR A 403 10.69 24.01 6.95
C THR A 403 9.36 23.25 7.00
N PHE A 404 9.29 22.19 7.80
CA PHE A 404 8.08 21.41 8.06
C PHE A 404 7.50 21.83 9.39
N GLY A 405 6.22 22.20 9.38
CA GLY A 405 5.42 22.35 10.60
C GLY A 405 4.54 21.12 10.75
N GLU A 406 3.38 21.20 10.12
CA GLU A 406 2.40 20.12 10.00
C GLU A 406 1.68 20.26 8.64
N VAL A 407 0.92 19.25 8.25
CA VAL A 407 0.04 19.38 7.08
C VAL A 407 -1.10 20.35 7.45
N PRO A 408 -1.28 21.48 6.73
CA PRO A 408 -2.32 22.43 7.07
C PRO A 408 -3.72 21.79 7.00
N PRO A 409 -4.64 22.14 7.91
CA PRO A 409 -6.00 21.64 7.84
C PRO A 409 -6.71 22.02 6.53
N ALA A 410 -7.67 21.20 6.12
CA ALA A 410 -8.50 21.43 4.96
C ALA A 410 -9.16 22.82 5.01
N GLY A 411 -9.08 23.55 3.90
CA GLY A 411 -9.61 24.91 3.80
C GLY A 411 -8.73 26.02 4.40
N THR A 412 -7.63 25.70 5.09
CA THR A 412 -6.72 26.72 5.65
C THR A 412 -5.58 27.11 4.72
N ALA A 413 -5.28 26.26 3.73
CA ALA A 413 -4.25 26.46 2.72
C ALA A 413 -4.73 25.99 1.34
N SER A 414 -4.04 26.38 0.28
CA SER A 414 -4.36 25.89 -1.07
C SER A 414 -4.11 24.37 -1.17
N PRO A 415 -4.83 23.65 -2.07
CA PRO A 415 -4.59 22.22 -2.28
C PRO A 415 -3.12 21.90 -2.53
N LYS A 416 -2.46 22.72 -3.36
CA LYS A 416 -1.04 22.60 -3.66
C LYS A 416 -0.14 22.73 -2.43
N GLN A 417 -0.39 23.71 -1.56
CA GLN A 417 0.37 23.87 -0.31
C GLN A 417 0.22 22.66 0.60
N ARG A 418 -0.99 22.09 0.68
CA ARG A 418 -1.23 20.86 1.45
C ARG A 418 -0.49 19.67 0.84
N ARG A 419 -0.58 19.47 -0.49
CA ARG A 419 0.15 18.43 -1.22
C ARG A 419 1.66 18.51 -0.99
N PHE A 420 2.23 19.70 -1.06
CA PHE A 420 3.65 19.93 -0.76
C PHE A 420 4.00 19.55 0.70
N ALA A 421 3.13 19.87 1.66
CA ALA A 421 3.33 19.47 3.05
C ALA A 421 3.24 17.94 3.23
N MET A 422 2.30 17.28 2.56
CA MET A 422 2.17 15.82 2.59
C MET A 422 3.38 15.12 1.96
N ALA A 423 3.88 15.62 0.82
CA ALA A 423 5.10 15.14 0.20
C ALA A 423 6.30 15.26 1.14
N LYS A 424 6.41 16.41 1.83
CA LYS A 424 7.46 16.64 2.82
C LYS A 424 7.37 15.67 4.00
N ALA A 425 6.17 15.38 4.49
CA ALA A 425 5.98 14.41 5.56
C ALA A 425 6.47 13.00 5.17
N VAL A 426 6.13 12.54 3.95
CA VAL A 426 6.59 11.25 3.41
C VAL A 426 8.11 11.18 3.37
N ARG A 427 8.76 12.13 2.69
CA ARG A 427 10.23 12.12 2.55
C ARG A 427 10.97 12.36 3.86
N ILE A 428 10.37 13.03 4.85
CA ILE A 428 10.93 13.11 6.21
C ILE A 428 10.97 11.71 6.84
N GLY A 429 9.87 10.95 6.78
CA GLY A 429 9.81 9.57 7.28
C GLY A 429 10.87 8.68 6.64
N GLU A 430 10.95 8.69 5.31
CA GLU A 430 11.95 7.94 4.56
C GLU A 430 13.40 8.33 4.96
N LYS A 431 13.70 9.63 5.03
CA LYS A 431 15.04 10.12 5.43
C LYS A 431 15.38 9.81 6.89
N GLN A 432 14.41 9.78 7.78
CA GLN A 432 14.61 9.34 9.16
C GLN A 432 15.01 7.85 9.21
N LEU A 433 14.33 6.99 8.44
CA LEU A 433 14.68 5.57 8.35
C LEU A 433 16.06 5.36 7.75
N LEU A 434 16.38 6.02 6.64
CA LEU A 434 17.72 5.96 6.04
C LEU A 434 18.81 6.43 7.02
N THR A 435 18.56 7.51 7.77
CA THR A 435 19.52 8.02 8.76
C THR A 435 19.74 7.03 9.90
N LYS A 436 18.66 6.47 10.48
CA LYS A 436 18.75 5.42 11.50
C LYS A 436 19.53 4.20 10.99
N THR A 437 19.26 3.77 9.77
CA THR A 437 19.94 2.63 9.13
C THR A 437 21.43 2.91 8.96
N LYS A 438 21.78 4.08 8.42
CA LYS A 438 23.16 4.53 8.25
C LYS A 438 23.92 4.54 9.57
N ASP A 439 23.32 5.10 10.63
CA ASP A 439 23.97 5.20 11.94
C ASP A 439 24.13 3.81 12.57
N ALA A 440 23.12 2.94 12.50
CA ALA A 440 23.19 1.58 13.02
C ALA A 440 24.23 0.70 12.28
N LEU A 441 24.36 0.86 10.96
CA LEU A 441 25.41 0.20 10.17
C LEU A 441 26.80 0.71 10.59
N ALA A 442 26.98 2.03 10.74
CA ALA A 442 28.24 2.62 11.18
C ALA A 442 28.65 2.14 12.58
N GLU A 443 27.71 2.06 13.53
CA GLU A 443 27.94 1.52 14.87
C GLU A 443 28.35 0.04 14.82
N LYS A 444 27.68 -0.78 13.99
CA LYS A 444 28.04 -2.18 13.79
C LYS A 444 29.47 -2.32 13.26
N ILE A 445 29.84 -1.54 12.23
CA ILE A 445 31.18 -1.57 11.63
C ILE A 445 32.24 -1.18 12.69
N ALA A 446 31.98 -0.12 13.46
CA ALA A 446 32.89 0.31 14.53
C ALA A 446 33.06 -0.76 15.62
N ARG A 447 31.97 -1.42 16.03
CA ARG A 447 31.99 -2.51 17.01
C ARG A 447 32.77 -3.73 16.49
N ASP A 448 32.55 -4.12 15.25
CA ASP A 448 33.22 -5.27 14.63
C ASP A 448 34.73 -4.99 14.46
N GLY A 449 35.10 -3.76 14.07
CA GLY A 449 36.50 -3.32 14.00
C GLY A 449 37.20 -3.24 15.36
N GLY A 450 36.51 -2.75 16.40
CA GLY A 450 37.02 -2.73 17.77
C GLY A 450 37.23 -4.13 18.35
N ALA A 451 36.31 -5.07 18.08
CA ALA A 451 36.46 -6.47 18.46
C ALA A 451 37.65 -7.13 17.75
N ALA A 452 37.87 -6.82 16.47
CA ALA A 452 39.03 -7.30 15.71
C ALA A 452 40.36 -6.77 16.28
N MET A 453 40.43 -5.49 16.67
CA MET A 453 41.61 -4.92 17.34
C MET A 453 41.87 -5.56 18.71
N ALA A 454 40.84 -5.74 19.54
CA ALA A 454 40.97 -6.38 20.85
C ALA A 454 41.42 -7.85 20.75
N LYS A 455 40.94 -8.57 19.72
CA LYS A 455 41.36 -9.95 19.44
C LYS A 455 42.82 -9.99 18.95
N ARG A 456 43.25 -9.04 18.11
CA ARG A 456 44.66 -8.90 17.70
C ARG A 456 45.57 -8.56 18.89
N GLN A 457 45.15 -7.66 19.78
CA GLN A 457 45.92 -7.36 21.01
C GLN A 457 46.06 -8.58 21.91
N ARG A 458 45.00 -9.37 22.13
CA ARG A 458 45.11 -10.61 22.92
C ARG A 458 46.03 -11.66 22.30
N VAL A 459 46.03 -11.80 20.97
CA VAL A 459 46.95 -12.73 20.27
C VAL A 459 48.40 -12.23 20.36
N VAL A 460 48.62 -10.91 20.27
CA VAL A 460 49.96 -10.32 20.45
C VAL A 460 50.44 -10.43 21.91
N ASP A 461 49.55 -10.29 22.89
CA ASP A 461 49.86 -10.49 24.31
C ASP A 461 50.15 -11.98 24.63
N GLU A 462 49.45 -12.93 23.99
CA GLU A 462 49.72 -14.37 24.13
C GLU A 462 50.99 -14.83 23.39
N GLU A 463 51.34 -14.24 22.24
CA GLU A 463 52.60 -14.51 21.53
C GLU A 463 53.81 -13.76 22.15
N GLY A 464 53.56 -12.65 22.85
CA GLY A 464 54.58 -11.86 23.56
C GLY A 464 55.07 -12.48 24.88
N ASP A 465 54.36 -13.47 25.42
CA ASP A 465 54.71 -14.18 26.67
C ASP A 465 55.55 -15.45 26.44
N VAL A 466 56.06 -15.69 25.23
CA VAL A 466 56.95 -16.82 24.89
C VAL A 466 58.39 -16.37 24.67
N GLU A 467 58.95 -15.54 25.55
CA GLU A 467 60.41 -15.47 25.70
C GLU A 467 60.79 -14.94 27.09
N MET A 468 61.12 -15.88 27.99
CA MET A 468 62.13 -15.80 29.07
C MET A 468 61.72 -16.67 30.27
N GLY A 469 62.16 -17.94 30.31
CA GLY A 469 61.89 -18.81 31.44
C GLY A 469 62.60 -20.16 31.38
N GLY A 470 63.94 -20.16 31.41
CA GLY A 470 64.76 -21.36 31.44
C GLY A 470 64.55 -22.27 32.66
N MET A 471 64.75 -23.57 32.41
CA MET A 471 65.16 -24.66 33.31
C MET A 471 64.55 -24.77 34.73
N GLY A 472 63.82 -25.86 34.93
CA GLY A 472 63.54 -26.39 36.28
C GLY A 472 62.96 -27.80 36.27
N LYS A 473 63.77 -28.82 35.96
CA LYS A 473 63.42 -30.23 36.25
C LYS A 473 63.16 -30.39 37.75
N LYS A 474 61.96 -30.84 38.13
CA LYS A 474 61.72 -31.50 39.43
C LYS A 474 61.11 -32.88 39.21
N HIS A 475 61.87 -33.88 39.67
CA HIS A 475 61.44 -35.26 39.90
C HIS A 475 60.21 -35.30 40.82
N ARG A 476 59.35 -36.29 40.58
CA ARG A 476 58.36 -36.77 41.54
C ARG A 476 58.71 -38.21 41.90
N ALA A 477 58.90 -38.43 43.20
CA ALA A 477 58.61 -39.68 43.89
C ALA A 477 57.10 -39.78 44.13
#